data_AF-A0A453ILL1-F1
#
_entry.id   AF-A0A453ILL1-F1
#
_cell.length_a   1.000
_cell.length_b   1.000
_cell.length_c   1.000
_cell.angle_alpha   90.00
_cell.angle_beta   90.00
_cell.angle_gamma   90.00
#
_symmetry.space_group_name_H-M   'P 1'
#
loop_
_entity.id
_entity.type
_entity.pdbx_description
1 polymer ?
#
loop_
_entity_poly.entity_id
_entity_poly.type
_entity_poly.pdbx_seq_one_letter_code
_entity_poly.pdbx_strand_id
1 'polypeptide(L)'
;MPGQWEFQVGPSVGIAASDQLWVARYILERITEVAGVVLSLDPKPIPGDWNGAGAHTNYSTKSMREAGGYGVIKTAIEKLGKRHAQHIAAYGEGNERRLTGHHETADINTFKWGVADRGASIRVGRD
;
A
#
# COMPACT_ATOMS: atom_id res chain seq x y z
N MET A 1 1.87 -13.78 -8.19
CA MET A 1 0.78 -14.12 -9.12
C MET A 1 1.25 -13.91 -10.55
N PRO A 2 1.23 -14.94 -11.43
CA PRO A 2 1.54 -14.77 -12.85
C PRO A 2 0.62 -13.71 -13.48
N GLY A 3 1.19 -12.80 -14.29
CA GLY A 3 0.45 -11.69 -14.90
C GLY A 3 0.25 -10.45 -14.01
N GLN A 4 0.67 -10.49 -12.74
CA GLN A 4 0.68 -9.33 -11.85
C GLN A 4 2.04 -8.63 -11.90
N TRP A 5 2.02 -7.30 -11.96
CA TRP A 5 3.20 -6.44 -12.03
C TRP A 5 3.10 -5.27 -11.03
N GLU A 6 4.22 -4.63 -10.73
CA GLU A 6 4.29 -3.46 -9.86
C GLU A 6 5.19 -2.39 -10.50
N PHE A 7 4.85 -1.12 -10.27
CA PHE A 7 5.73 0.02 -10.51
C PHE A 7 5.66 0.96 -9.30
N GLN A 8 6.73 1.71 -9.03
CA GLN A 8 6.78 2.66 -7.91
C GLN A 8 6.79 4.10 -8.44
N VAL A 9 6.06 4.97 -7.75
CA VAL A 9 6.07 6.43 -7.98
C VAL A 9 6.64 7.10 -6.74
N GLY A 10 7.73 7.86 -6.90
CA GLY A 10 8.30 8.68 -5.84
C GLY A 10 9.81 8.48 -5.60
N PRO A 11 10.36 9.13 -4.57
CA PRO A 11 9.65 9.93 -3.55
C PRO A 11 9.08 11.25 -4.12
N SER A 12 7.80 11.51 -3.83
CA SER A 12 7.09 12.72 -4.27
C SER A 12 6.51 13.47 -3.07
N VAL A 13 6.49 14.80 -3.12
CA VAL A 13 6.13 15.64 -1.97
C VAL A 13 4.69 16.12 -2.10
N GLY A 14 3.88 15.85 -1.07
CA GLY A 14 2.52 16.38 -0.95
C GLY A 14 1.63 15.97 -2.12
N ILE A 15 0.93 16.93 -2.72
CA ILE A 15 -0.07 16.71 -3.77
C ILE A 15 0.50 16.01 -5.02
N ALA A 16 1.77 16.25 -5.33
CA ALA A 16 2.43 15.69 -6.52
C ALA A 16 2.47 14.16 -6.51
N ALA A 17 2.44 13.52 -5.34
CA ALA A 17 2.41 12.05 -5.25
C ALA A 17 1.13 11.48 -5.86
N SER A 18 -0.02 12.12 -5.58
CA SER A 18 -1.31 11.73 -6.13
C SER A 18 -1.40 12.06 -7.63
N ASP A 19 -0.96 13.27 -8.01
CA ASP A 19 -1.01 13.71 -9.41
C ASP A 19 -0.22 12.76 -10.32
N GLN A 20 1.02 12.43 -9.91
CA GLN A 20 1.89 11.54 -10.67
C GLN A 20 1.35 10.11 -10.72
N LEU A 21 0.79 9.60 -9.62
CA LEU A 21 0.22 8.24 -9.59
C LEU A 21 -0.99 8.12 -10.53
N TRP A 22 -1.87 9.12 -10.54
CA TRP A 22 -3.04 9.12 -11.43
C TRP A 22 -2.64 9.20 -12.90
N VAL A 23 -1.69 10.08 -13.25
CA VAL A 23 -1.17 10.15 -14.62
C VAL A 23 -0.45 8.85 -15.02
N ALA A 24 0.31 8.24 -14.11
CA ALA A 24 0.96 6.95 -14.37
C ALA A 24 -0.05 5.83 -14.64
N ARG A 25 -1.15 5.77 -13.87
CA ARG A 25 -2.25 4.82 -14.11
C ARG A 25 -2.93 5.05 -15.45
N TYR A 26 -3.20 6.31 -15.81
CA TYR A 26 -3.74 6.67 -17.11
C TYR A 26 -2.83 6.16 -18.23
N ILE A 27 -1.52 6.45 -18.17
CA ILE A 27 -0.56 5.99 -19.19
C ILE A 27 -0.53 4.46 -19.26
N LEU A 28 -0.54 3.76 -18.13
CA LEU A 28 -0.58 2.31 -18.09
C LEU A 28 -1.81 1.76 -18.82
N GLU A 29 -2.99 2.33 -18.53
CA GLU A 29 -4.24 1.93 -19.17
C GLU A 29 -4.22 2.19 -20.69
N ARG A 30 -3.66 3.33 -21.14
CA ARG A 30 -3.47 3.63 -22.57
C ARG A 30 -2.56 2.62 -23.25
N ILE A 31 -1.49 2.18 -22.59
CA ILE A 31 -0.58 1.16 -23.13
C ILE A 31 -1.30 -0.19 -23.23
N THR A 32 -2.06 -0.57 -22.20
CA THR A 32 -2.82 -1.84 -22.23
C THR A 32 -3.91 -1.84 -23.28
N GLU A 33 -4.56 -0.69 -23.53
CA GLU A 33 -5.53 -0.52 -24.62
C GLU A 33 -4.89 -0.81 -25.98
N VAL A 34 -3.72 -0.21 -26.27
CA VAL A 34 -2.99 -0.42 -27.54
C VAL A 34 -2.55 -1.87 -27.70
N ALA A 35 -2.19 -2.53 -26.59
CA ALA A 35 -1.81 -3.94 -26.59
C ALA A 35 -3.00 -4.91 -26.65
N GLY A 36 -4.25 -4.42 -26.58
CA GLY A 36 -5.45 -5.25 -26.58
C GLY A 36 -5.63 -6.09 -25.31
N VAL A 37 -5.12 -5.62 -24.16
CA VAL A 37 -5.23 -6.30 -22.86
C VAL A 37 -5.99 -5.43 -21.85
N VAL A 38 -6.66 -6.07 -20.89
CA VAL A 38 -7.43 -5.37 -19.85
C VAL A 38 -6.58 -5.21 -18.60
N LEU A 39 -6.46 -3.96 -18.12
CA LEU A 39 -5.88 -3.65 -16.82
C LEU A 39 -6.94 -3.83 -15.72
N SER A 40 -6.58 -4.48 -14.62
CA SER A 40 -7.40 -4.53 -13.41
C SER A 40 -6.62 -4.01 -12.21
N LEU A 41 -7.26 -3.13 -11.44
CA LEU A 41 -6.78 -2.66 -10.14
C LEU A 41 -7.59 -3.26 -8.97
N ASP A 42 -8.37 -4.33 -9.23
CA ASP A 42 -9.11 -5.04 -8.19
C ASP A 42 -8.14 -5.59 -7.12
N PRO A 43 -8.42 -5.45 -5.82
CA PRO A 43 -7.50 -5.89 -4.77
C PRO A 43 -7.35 -7.42 -4.71
N LYS A 44 -8.30 -8.20 -5.23
CA LYS A 44 -8.26 -9.67 -5.25
C LYS A 44 -8.92 -10.17 -6.55
N PRO A 45 -8.23 -10.06 -7.69
CA PRO A 45 -8.82 -10.35 -9.00
C PRO A 45 -9.11 -11.84 -9.20
N ILE A 46 -8.30 -12.72 -8.59
CA ILE A 46 -8.49 -14.16 -8.61
C ILE A 46 -8.70 -14.67 -7.17
N PRO A 47 -9.81 -15.38 -6.88
CA PRO A 47 -10.05 -15.94 -5.56
C PRO A 47 -9.11 -17.12 -5.26
N GLY A 48 -9.01 -17.48 -3.97
CA GLY A 48 -8.19 -18.61 -3.52
C GLY A 48 -6.71 -18.25 -3.30
N ASP A 49 -5.85 -19.23 -3.55
CA ASP A 49 -4.40 -19.26 -3.23
C ASP A 49 -3.55 -18.47 -4.23
N TRP A 50 -3.97 -17.23 -4.50
CA TRP A 50 -3.24 -16.28 -5.34
C TRP A 50 -3.08 -14.96 -4.58
N ASN A 51 -1.94 -14.30 -4.71
CA ASN A 51 -1.75 -12.98 -4.10
C ASN A 51 -2.83 -11.99 -4.56
N GLY A 52 -3.17 -11.04 -3.68
CA GLY A 52 -3.91 -9.85 -4.09
C GLY A 52 -3.00 -8.74 -4.60
N ALA A 53 -3.60 -7.66 -5.06
CA ALA A 53 -2.91 -6.44 -5.48
C ALA A 53 -3.09 -5.34 -4.42
N GLY A 54 -2.00 -4.71 -4.00
CA GLY A 54 -2.00 -3.62 -3.03
C GLY A 54 -1.29 -2.38 -3.57
N ALA A 55 -1.50 -1.24 -2.91
CA ALA A 55 -0.81 0.01 -3.21
C ALA A 55 -0.04 0.48 -1.96
N HIS A 56 1.05 -0.21 -1.63
CA HIS A 56 1.87 0.12 -0.46
C HIS A 56 2.36 1.57 -0.54
N THR A 57 2.10 2.35 0.51
CA THR A 57 2.45 3.77 0.57
C THR A 57 3.57 3.99 1.58
N ASN A 58 4.74 4.36 1.08
CA ASN A 58 5.85 4.80 1.94
C ASN A 58 5.63 6.27 2.33
N TYR A 59 5.92 6.62 3.58
CA TYR A 59 5.68 7.97 4.10
C TYR A 59 6.81 8.43 5.00
N SER A 60 7.19 9.71 4.91
CA SER A 60 8.08 10.35 5.88
C SER A 60 7.88 11.87 5.95
N THR A 61 8.01 12.43 7.14
CA THR A 61 8.19 13.87 7.36
C THR A 61 9.67 14.22 7.44
N LYS A 62 10.01 15.52 7.44
CA LYS A 62 11.39 15.98 7.67
C LYS A 62 11.96 15.41 8.96
N SER A 63 11.23 15.52 10.07
CA SER A 63 11.65 15.01 11.38
C SER A 63 11.78 13.49 11.46
N MET A 64 11.05 12.73 10.64
CA MET A 64 11.24 11.27 10.55
C MET A 64 12.56 10.89 9.87
N ARG A 65 13.10 11.76 9.00
CA ARG A 65 14.34 11.51 8.26
C ARG A 65 15.60 12.03 8.95
N GLU A 66 15.43 12.83 10.00
CA GLU A 66 16.53 13.39 10.79
C GLU A 66 16.99 12.43 11.90
N ALA A 67 18.13 12.73 12.53
CA ALA A 67 18.64 11.95 13.66
C ALA A 67 17.59 11.86 14.79
N GLY A 68 17.36 10.65 15.31
CA GLY A 68 16.28 10.38 16.27
C GLY A 68 14.89 10.21 15.65
N GLY A 69 14.76 10.30 14.32
CA GLY A 69 13.49 10.20 13.60
C GLY A 69 12.72 8.89 13.82
N TYR A 70 13.39 7.80 14.21
CA TYR A 70 12.74 6.54 14.56
C TYR A 70 11.73 6.68 15.71
N GLY A 71 11.99 7.57 16.68
CA GLY A 71 11.02 7.90 17.73
C GLY A 71 9.74 8.51 17.15
N VAL A 72 9.90 9.44 16.19
CA VAL A 72 8.79 10.12 15.49
C VAL A 72 7.98 9.12 14.66
N ILE A 73 8.65 8.16 14.01
CA ILE A 73 8.00 7.07 13.27
C ILE A 73 7.09 6.26 14.19
N LYS A 74 7.59 5.81 15.34
CA LYS A 74 6.79 5.03 16.31
C LYS A 74 5.56 5.79 16.79
N THR A 75 5.73 7.07 17.15
CA THR A 75 4.61 7.93 17.54
C THR A 75 3.57 8.11 16.43
N ALA A 76 3.99 8.19 15.16
CA ALA A 76 3.05 8.26 14.03
C ALA A 76 2.28 6.94 13.85
N ILE A 77 2.95 5.80 13.99
CA ILE A 77 2.32 4.47 13.90
C ILE A 77 1.27 4.27 14.99
N GLU A 78 1.53 4.70 16.22
CA GLU A 78 0.55 4.65 17.31
C GLU A 78 -0.72 5.46 16.99
N LYS A 79 -0.57 6.62 16.33
CA LYS A 79 -1.71 7.43 15.89
C LYS A 79 -2.51 6.74 14.78
N LEU A 80 -1.84 6.07 13.84
CA LEU A 80 -2.49 5.27 12.79
C LEU A 80 -3.32 4.13 13.39
N GLY A 81 -2.78 3.42 14.37
CA GLY A 81 -3.50 2.31 15.04
C GLY A 81 -4.81 2.75 15.69
N LYS A 82 -4.84 3.94 16.30
CA LYS A 82 -6.06 4.51 16.89
C LYS A 82 -7.14 4.87 15.88
N ARG A 83 -6.81 4.93 14.59
CA ARG A 83 -7.71 5.31 13.50
C ARG A 83 -7.86 4.22 12.44
N HIS A 84 -7.43 2.99 12.74
CA HIS A 84 -7.37 1.87 11.78
C HIS A 84 -8.67 1.70 10.99
N ALA A 85 -9.83 1.62 11.67
CA ALA A 85 -11.12 1.45 11.01
C ALA A 85 -11.46 2.58 10.02
N GLN A 86 -11.12 3.82 10.37
CA GLN A 86 -11.36 5.00 9.50
C GLN A 86 -10.44 4.97 8.28
N HIS A 87 -9.20 4.52 8.46
CA HIS A 87 -8.25 4.33 7.37
C HIS A 87 -8.70 3.20 6.43
N ILE A 88 -9.11 2.04 6.95
CA ILE A 88 -9.63 0.92 6.14
C ILE A 88 -10.82 1.37 5.28
N ALA A 89 -11.76 2.13 5.85
CA ALA A 89 -12.90 2.67 5.11
C ALA A 89 -12.50 3.58 3.94
N ALA A 90 -11.30 4.19 3.97
CA ALA A 90 -10.78 5.07 2.93
C ALA A 90 -9.77 4.38 1.98
N TYR A 91 -9.35 3.14 2.26
CA TYR A 91 -8.28 2.46 1.53
C TYR A 91 -8.75 1.66 0.30
N GLY A 92 -10.02 1.85 -0.08
CA GLY A 92 -10.63 1.24 -1.25
C GLY A 92 -11.55 0.08 -0.90
N GLU A 93 -12.58 -0.07 -1.72
CA GLU A 93 -13.58 -1.12 -1.62
C GLU A 93 -13.00 -2.49 -2.03
N GLY A 94 -13.57 -3.59 -1.51
CA GLY A 94 -13.14 -4.96 -1.85
C GLY A 94 -11.91 -5.45 -1.08
N ASN A 95 -11.30 -4.61 -0.22
CA ASN A 95 -10.11 -4.97 0.55
C ASN A 95 -10.33 -6.13 1.52
N GLU A 96 -11.56 -6.39 1.95
CA GLU A 96 -11.92 -7.55 2.78
C GLU A 96 -11.59 -8.89 2.11
N ARG A 97 -11.56 -8.93 0.76
CA ARG A 97 -11.15 -10.13 0.01
C ARG A 97 -9.62 -10.33 -0.03
N ARG A 98 -8.86 -9.27 0.26
CA ARG A 98 -7.40 -9.24 0.16
C ARG A 98 -6.72 -9.31 1.53
N LEU A 99 -7.18 -8.51 2.48
CA LEU A 99 -6.57 -8.33 3.82
C LEU A 99 -7.06 -9.41 4.79
N THR A 100 -6.56 -10.63 4.60
CA THR A 100 -7.02 -11.82 5.33
C THR A 100 -6.00 -12.35 6.34
N GLY A 101 -4.82 -11.73 6.43
CA GLY A 101 -3.70 -12.25 7.22
C GLY A 101 -2.82 -13.26 6.48
N HIS A 102 -3.22 -13.68 5.28
CA HIS A 102 -2.46 -14.55 4.39
C HIS A 102 -1.79 -13.75 3.25
N HIS A 103 -0.88 -14.38 2.50
CA HIS A 103 -0.22 -13.78 1.32
C HIS A 103 0.39 -12.40 1.58
N GLU A 104 1.22 -12.31 2.62
CA GLU A 104 1.93 -11.08 2.97
C GLU A 104 0.98 -9.89 3.24
N THR A 105 -0.18 -10.15 3.84
CA THR A 105 -1.12 -9.12 4.32
C THR A 105 -1.41 -9.29 5.81
N ALA A 106 -1.82 -8.21 6.46
CA ALA A 106 -2.45 -8.28 7.77
C ALA A 106 -3.96 -8.54 7.62
N ASP A 107 -4.58 -9.13 8.64
CA ASP A 107 -6.04 -9.21 8.76
C ASP A 107 -6.68 -7.81 8.81
N ILE A 108 -7.78 -7.61 8.09
CA ILE A 108 -8.42 -6.30 7.93
C ILE A 108 -8.88 -5.67 9.25
N ASN A 109 -9.20 -6.48 10.26
CA ASN A 109 -9.69 -6.01 11.56
C ASN A 109 -8.56 -5.79 12.57
N THR A 110 -7.34 -6.22 12.25
CA THR A 110 -6.21 -6.22 13.18
C THR A 110 -5.16 -5.20 12.74
N PHE A 111 -4.90 -4.20 13.59
CA PHE A 111 -3.77 -3.30 13.38
C PHE A 111 -2.50 -3.89 14.00
N LYS A 112 -1.48 -4.13 13.17
CA LYS A 112 -0.18 -4.66 13.58
C LYS A 112 0.93 -3.87 12.89
N TRP A 113 2.03 -3.64 13.58
CA TRP A 113 3.24 -3.10 12.96
C TRP A 113 4.47 -3.89 13.40
N GLY A 114 5.52 -3.89 12.57
CA GLY A 114 6.76 -4.58 12.88
C GLY A 114 7.95 -4.15 12.01
N VAL A 115 9.15 -4.43 12.50
CA VAL A 115 10.39 -4.24 11.74
C VAL A 115 10.56 -5.41 10.78
N ALA A 116 10.71 -5.11 9.49
CA ALA A 116 10.80 -6.08 8.40
C ALA A 116 9.62 -7.08 8.29
N ASP A 117 8.55 -6.88 9.04
CA ASP A 117 7.38 -7.77 9.06
C ASP A 117 6.49 -7.50 7.85
N ARG A 118 6.45 -8.46 6.91
CA ARG A 118 5.62 -8.36 5.70
C ARG A 118 4.14 -8.69 5.97
N GLY A 119 3.81 -9.34 7.09
CA GLY A 119 2.43 -9.65 7.49
C GLY A 119 1.83 -8.59 8.42
N ALA A 120 2.51 -7.46 8.60
CA ALA A 120 2.02 -6.36 9.43
C ALA A 120 1.27 -5.31 8.59
N SER A 121 0.33 -4.61 9.21
CA SER A 121 -0.38 -3.48 8.60
C SER A 121 0.60 -2.34 8.27
N ILE A 122 1.57 -2.09 9.16
CA ILE A 122 2.66 -1.13 8.93
C ILE A 122 4.01 -1.82 9.08
N ARG A 123 4.86 -1.73 8.06
CA ARG A 123 6.23 -2.25 8.07
C ARG A 123 7.23 -1.11 8.21
N VAL A 124 8.13 -1.21 9.19
CA VAL A 124 9.36 -0.39 9.22
C VAL A 124 10.50 -1.20 8.61
N GLY A 125 11.30 -0.59 7.74
CA GLY A 125 12.45 -1.25 7.11
C GLY A 125 13.48 -1.73 8.14
N ARG A 126 14.41 -2.61 7.70
CA ARG A 126 15.64 -2.85 8.48
C ARG A 126 16.59 -1.66 8.28
N ASP A 127 17.42 -1.42 9.27
CA ASP A 127 18.58 -0.54 9.17
C ASP A 127 19.56 -1.05 8.08
#